data_AF-A0A423T6A6-F1
#
_entry.id   AF-A0A423T6A6-F1
#
_cell.length_a   1.000
_cell.length_b   1.000
_cell.length_c   1.000
_cell.angle_alpha   90.00
_cell.angle_beta   90.00
_cell.angle_gamma   90.00
#
_symmetry.space_group_name_H-M   'P 1'
#
loop_
_entity.id
_entity.type
_entity.pdbx_description
1 polymer ?
#
loop_
_entity_poly.entity_id
_entity_poly.type
_entity_poly.pdbx_seq_one_letter_code
_entity_poly.pdbx_strand_id
1 'polypeptide(L)'
;MRLLQPAGLEPRISHVGGAGWKRWTPLITCLPFQLIEENMRVECKCHGVSGSCELKTCWKAMPTFREIGEILKEKFDGATEVRLKEVTGRAELEPNKQYFKKPTEMDLVYVSSSPEYCDYDLNSGSLGTHGRKCNKTSRGLDGCDLLCCNRGYVASQERVKERCSCKFHWCCYVKCRTCIRDVTVHTCN
;
A
#
# COMPACT_ATOMS: atom_id res chain seq x y z
N MET A 1 4.69 -9.95 -6.66
CA MET A 1 5.68 -9.12 -7.37
C MET A 1 6.94 -9.16 -6.53
N ARG A 2 8.04 -9.77 -7.00
CA ARG A 2 9.20 -10.01 -6.14
C ARG A 2 10.29 -8.93 -6.17
N LEU A 3 10.18 -7.96 -7.06
CA LEU A 3 11.04 -6.77 -7.07
C LEU A 3 10.22 -5.59 -7.57
N LEU A 4 9.58 -4.85 -6.66
CA LEU A 4 9.03 -3.54 -6.98
C LEU A 4 10.11 -2.51 -6.67
N GLN A 5 10.59 -1.82 -7.69
CA GLN A 5 11.56 -0.75 -7.55
C GLN A 5 11.00 0.54 -8.16
N PRO A 6 11.44 1.71 -7.68
CA PRO A 6 11.41 2.93 -8.47
C PRO A 6 11.92 2.73 -9.89
N ALA A 7 11.20 3.25 -10.89
CA ALA A 7 11.73 3.31 -12.24
C ALA A 7 13.05 4.10 -12.34
N GLY A 8 13.30 5.02 -11.39
CA GLY A 8 14.52 5.81 -11.30
C GLY A 8 15.70 5.15 -10.57
N LEU A 9 15.58 3.91 -10.07
CA LEU A 9 16.71 3.22 -9.45
C LEU A 9 17.59 2.56 -10.51
N GLU A 10 18.75 3.16 -10.79
CA GLU A 10 19.84 2.49 -11.49
C GLU A 10 20.29 1.24 -10.70
N PRO A 11 20.36 0.04 -11.30
CA PRO A 11 21.05 -1.08 -10.68
C PRO A 11 22.55 -0.87 -10.81
N ARG A 12 23.15 -0.13 -9.88
CA ARG A 12 24.60 0.02 -9.80
C ARG A 12 25.22 -1.24 -9.16
N ILE A 13 25.37 -2.31 -9.94
CA ILE A 13 26.23 -3.44 -9.55
C ILE A 13 27.67 -3.02 -9.83
N SER A 14 28.31 -2.35 -8.87
CA SER A 14 29.74 -2.03 -8.95
C SER A 14 30.57 -3.08 -8.22
N HIS A 15 31.18 -3.99 -8.98
CA HIS A 15 32.36 -4.74 -8.56
C HIS A 15 33.62 -3.92 -8.83
N VAL A 16 34.08 -3.08 -7.90
CA VAL A 16 35.48 -2.60 -7.75
C VAL A 16 35.57 -2.05 -6.31
N GLY A 17 36.40 -2.50 -5.38
CA GLY A 17 37.86 -2.53 -5.43
C GLY A 17 38.45 -1.14 -5.13
N GLY A 18 38.90 -0.90 -3.88
CA GLY A 18 39.87 0.16 -3.57
C GLY A 18 39.34 1.56 -3.19
N ALA A 19 39.62 1.94 -1.94
CA ALA A 19 39.89 3.26 -1.37
C ALA A 19 39.48 4.53 -2.16
N GLY A 20 38.53 5.29 -1.59
CA GLY A 20 38.29 6.69 -1.96
C GLY A 20 37.00 7.23 -1.34
N TRP A 21 37.09 7.80 -0.13
CA TRP A 21 35.95 8.45 0.54
C TRP A 21 35.63 9.77 -0.16
N LYS A 22 34.99 9.71 -1.33
CA LYS A 22 34.35 10.86 -1.96
C LYS A 22 32.85 10.68 -1.87
N ARG A 23 32.27 11.40 -0.90
CA ARG A 23 30.90 11.89 -0.82
C ARG A 23 29.86 10.95 -1.46
N TRP A 24 29.49 9.93 -0.68
CA TRP A 24 28.24 9.21 -0.85
C TRP A 24 27.08 10.20 -0.63
N THR A 25 26.66 10.93 -1.66
CA THR A 25 25.28 11.39 -1.71
C THR A 25 24.44 10.15 -2.00
N PRO A 26 23.58 9.70 -1.07
CA PRO A 26 22.75 8.56 -1.35
C PRO A 26 21.66 9.05 -2.30
N LEU A 27 21.76 8.67 -3.58
CA LEU A 27 20.60 8.52 -4.49
C LEU A 27 19.68 7.36 -4.02
N ILE A 28 19.75 7.00 -2.74
CA ILE A 28 18.92 6.02 -2.02
C ILE A 28 17.70 6.74 -1.41
N THR A 29 17.35 7.95 -1.84
CA THR A 29 16.11 8.60 -1.39
C THR A 29 14.92 8.05 -2.17
N CYS A 30 14.50 6.86 -1.75
CA CYS A 30 13.13 6.46 -1.47
C CYS A 30 12.02 7.12 -2.31
N LEU A 31 11.51 6.40 -3.33
CA LEU A 31 10.16 6.64 -3.87
C LEU A 31 9.10 6.96 -2.81
N PRO A 32 9.03 6.22 -1.68
CA PRO A 32 8.05 6.53 -0.63
C PRO A 32 8.22 7.94 -0.06
N PHE A 33 9.45 8.44 0.03
CA PHE A 33 9.74 9.77 0.57
C PHE A 33 9.39 10.86 -0.45
N GLN A 34 9.76 10.70 -1.71
CA GLN A 34 9.37 11.63 -2.79
C GLN A 34 7.85 11.71 -2.91
N LEU A 35 7.16 10.56 -2.89
CA LEU A 35 5.69 10.50 -2.92
C LEU A 35 5.06 11.28 -1.77
N ILE A 36 5.63 11.17 -0.57
CA ILE A 36 5.15 11.92 0.60
C ILE A 36 5.35 13.42 0.40
N GLU A 37 6.53 13.87 -0.03
CA GLU A 37 6.87 15.28 -0.18
C GLU A 37 6.02 16.01 -1.23
N GLU A 38 5.69 15.33 -2.32
CA GLU A 38 4.82 15.83 -3.39
C GLU A 38 3.36 15.94 -2.96
N ASN A 39 2.90 15.05 -2.07
CA ASN A 39 1.52 15.02 -1.60
C ASN A 39 1.29 15.83 -0.31
N MET A 40 2.34 16.39 0.29
CA MET A 40 2.21 17.29 1.43
C MET A 40 1.38 18.54 1.09
N ARG A 41 0.50 18.93 2.02
CA ARG A 41 -0.43 20.06 1.86
C ARG A 41 -0.13 21.17 2.85
N VAL A 42 -0.55 22.39 2.53
CA VAL A 42 -0.48 23.51 3.47
C VAL A 42 -1.69 23.41 4.40
N GLU A 43 -1.42 23.19 5.68
CA GLU A 43 -2.43 23.28 6.73
C GLU A 43 -2.25 24.58 7.49
N CYS A 44 -3.36 25.22 7.87
CA CYS A 44 -3.35 26.50 8.55
C CYS A 44 -4.19 26.43 9.83
N LYS A 45 -3.69 27.05 10.90
CA LYS A 45 -4.46 27.31 12.11
C LYS A 45 -4.77 28.79 12.23
N CYS A 46 -6.03 29.09 12.49
CA CYS A 46 -6.52 30.45 12.66
C CYS A 46 -6.42 30.87 14.13
N HIS A 47 -5.97 32.10 14.35
CA HIS A 47 -5.65 32.64 15.66
C HIS A 47 -6.41 33.94 15.99
N GLY A 48 -7.33 34.38 15.11
CA GLY A 48 -8.13 35.58 15.33
C GLY A 48 -9.20 35.40 16.41
N VAL A 49 -9.72 36.53 16.88
CA VAL A 49 -10.78 36.58 17.91
C VAL A 49 -11.99 35.75 17.46
N SER A 50 -12.55 34.96 18.39
CA SER A 50 -13.69 34.07 18.13
C SER A 50 -13.47 33.05 17.00
N GLY A 51 -12.22 32.69 16.70
CA GLY A 51 -11.88 31.75 15.63
C GLY A 51 -11.75 32.38 14.24
N SER A 52 -11.67 33.71 14.14
CA SER A 52 -11.38 34.41 12.88
C SER A 52 -10.03 33.97 12.29
N CYS A 53 -9.95 33.95 10.95
CA CYS A 53 -8.74 33.61 10.19
C CYS A 53 -7.99 34.84 9.65
N GLU A 54 -8.30 36.05 10.14
CA GLU A 54 -7.59 37.28 9.76
C GLU A 54 -6.09 37.19 10.07
N LEU A 55 -5.74 36.58 11.20
CA LEU A 55 -4.38 36.10 11.48
C LEU A 55 -4.38 34.57 11.50
N LYS A 56 -3.51 33.95 10.69
CA LYS A 56 -3.32 32.51 10.65
C LYS A 56 -1.85 32.15 10.48
N THR A 57 -1.48 30.98 11.02
CA THR A 57 -0.17 30.38 10.83
C THR A 57 -0.35 29.11 10.00
N CYS A 58 0.45 28.97 8.95
CA CYS A 58 0.38 27.81 8.06
C CYS A 58 1.72 27.04 8.07
N TRP A 59 1.65 25.73 7.89
CA TRP A 59 2.81 24.86 7.75
C TRP A 59 2.52 23.78 6.72
N LYS A 60 3.59 23.18 6.18
CA LYS A 60 3.50 22.02 5.29
C LYS A 60 3.28 20.78 6.16
N ALA A 61 2.20 20.06 5.94
CA ALA A 61 1.79 18.88 6.70
C ALA A 61 1.66 17.67 5.79
N MET A 62 2.00 16.49 6.32
CA MET A 62 1.80 15.22 5.63
C MET A 62 0.31 14.88 5.59
N PRO A 63 -0.20 14.30 4.47
CA PRO A 63 -1.53 13.68 4.47
C PRO A 63 -1.62 12.56 5.50
N THR A 64 -2.83 12.05 5.70
CA THR A 64 -2.99 10.83 6.48
C THR A 64 -2.26 9.67 5.80
N PHE A 65 -1.72 8.75 6.59
CA PHE A 65 -1.04 7.58 6.03
C PHE A 65 -1.96 6.72 5.15
N ARG A 66 -3.28 6.78 5.40
CA ARG A 66 -4.28 6.12 4.54
C ARG A 66 -4.30 6.70 3.13
N GLU A 67 -4.32 8.03 3.00
CA GLU A 67 -4.26 8.69 1.69
C GLU A 67 -2.97 8.32 0.95
N ILE A 68 -1.82 8.34 1.62
CA ILE A 68 -0.54 7.90 1.03
C ILE A 68 -0.59 6.42 0.60
N GLY A 69 -1.18 5.56 1.43
CA GLY A 69 -1.35 4.14 1.12
C GLY A 69 -2.24 3.89 -0.10
N GLU A 70 -3.31 4.68 -0.27
CA GLU A 70 -4.20 4.61 -1.43
C GLU A 70 -3.46 5.03 -2.71
N ILE A 71 -2.69 6.12 -2.68
CA ILE A 71 -1.85 6.55 -3.82
C ILE A 71 -0.82 5.48 -4.18
N LEU A 72 -0.14 4.91 -3.18
CA LEU A 72 0.84 3.85 -3.42
C LEU A 72 0.18 2.57 -3.97
N LYS A 73 -1.05 2.27 -3.56
CA LYS A 73 -1.83 1.14 -4.07
C LYS A 73 -2.21 1.34 -5.53
N GLU A 74 -2.58 2.55 -5.94
CA GLU A 74 -2.81 2.87 -7.35
C GLU A 74 -1.55 2.70 -8.19
N LYS A 75 -0.40 3.18 -7.68
CA LYS A 75 0.92 2.95 -8.32
C LYS A 75 1.27 1.47 -8.42
N PHE A 76 0.89 0.67 -7.42
CA PHE A 76 1.10 -0.78 -7.41
C PHE A 76 0.24 -1.48 -8.49
N ASP A 77 -1.03 -1.09 -8.62
CA ASP A 77 -1.94 -1.68 -9.62
C ASP A 77 -1.54 -1.30 -11.05
N GLY A 78 -0.95 -0.12 -11.23
CA GLY A 78 -0.39 0.37 -12.50
C GLY A 78 1.07 0.01 -12.74
N ALA A 79 1.69 -0.83 -11.90
CA ALA A 79 3.12 -1.11 -11.99
C ALA A 79 3.49 -1.76 -13.34
N THR A 80 4.63 -1.38 -13.90
CA THR A 80 5.06 -1.81 -15.24
C THR A 80 6.11 -2.91 -15.19
N GLU A 81 5.93 -3.97 -15.98
CA GLU A 81 6.95 -5.00 -16.17
C GLU A 81 8.09 -4.47 -17.04
N VAL A 82 9.32 -4.55 -16.53
CA VAL A 82 10.54 -4.09 -17.20
C VAL A 82 11.56 -5.21 -17.30
N ARG A 83 12.42 -5.12 -18.31
CA ARG A 83 13.57 -5.99 -18.52
C ARG A 83 14.85 -5.18 -18.52
N LEU A 84 15.94 -5.81 -18.11
CA LEU A 84 17.26 -5.22 -18.19
C LEU A 84 17.78 -5.34 -19.62
N LYS A 85 18.27 -4.24 -20.17
CA LYS A 85 18.98 -4.20 -21.45
C LYS A 85 20.34 -3.57 -21.24
N GLU A 86 21.38 -4.24 -21.70
CA GLU A 86 22.71 -3.67 -21.72
C GLU A 86 22.85 -2.78 -22.96
N VAL A 87 23.07 -1.49 -22.73
CA VAL A 87 23.43 -0.52 -23.76
C VAL A 87 24.78 0.05 -23.37
N THR A 88 25.79 -0.16 -24.21
CA THR A 88 27.15 0.41 -24.04
C THR A 88 27.78 0.18 -22.64
N GLY A 89 27.56 -1.00 -22.06
CA GLY A 89 28.11 -1.37 -20.74
C GLY A 89 27.31 -0.81 -19.54
N ARG A 90 26.14 -0.23 -19.78
CA ARG A 90 25.18 0.20 -18.75
C ARG A 90 23.91 -0.64 -18.84
N ALA A 91 23.38 -1.07 -17.71
CA ALA A 91 22.09 -1.74 -17.64
C ALA A 91 20.97 -0.69 -17.54
N GLU A 92 20.11 -0.64 -18.55
CA GLU A 92 18.93 0.23 -18.61
C GLU A 92 17.65 -0.62 -18.46
N LEU A 93 16.64 -0.08 -17.76
CA LEU A 93 15.33 -0.70 -17.64
C LEU A 93 14.46 -0.28 -18.82
N GLU A 94 14.05 -1.24 -19.64
CA GLU A 94 13.08 -1.01 -20.72
C GLU A 94 11.77 -1.76 -20.43
N PRO A 95 10.60 -1.19 -20.78
CA PRO A 95 9.33 -1.93 -20.72
C PRO A 95 9.42 -3.24 -21.49
N ASN A 96 8.87 -4.32 -20.93
CA ASN A 96 8.89 -5.62 -21.59
C ASN A 96 8.09 -5.60 -22.91
N LYS A 97 7.06 -4.74 -23.01
CA LYS A 97 6.24 -4.57 -24.22
C LYS A 97 6.28 -3.13 -24.73
N GLN A 98 6.49 -2.98 -26.03
CA GLN A 98 6.74 -1.68 -26.69
C GLN A 98 5.54 -0.73 -26.70
N TYR A 99 4.32 -1.23 -26.54
CA TYR A 99 3.11 -0.43 -26.52
C TYR A 99 2.84 0.24 -25.17
N PHE A 100 3.58 -0.12 -24.11
CA PHE A 100 3.48 0.56 -22.83
C PHE A 100 4.31 1.85 -22.84
N LYS A 101 3.80 2.87 -22.15
CA LYS A 101 4.54 4.12 -21.92
C LYS A 101 5.77 3.81 -21.07
N LYS A 102 6.86 4.54 -21.30
CA LYS A 102 8.03 4.49 -20.42
C LYS A 102 7.61 4.96 -19.01
N PRO A 103 7.92 4.19 -17.96
CA PRO A 103 7.62 4.58 -16.57
C PRO A 103 8.32 5.88 -16.18
N THR A 104 7.67 6.68 -15.34
CA THR A 104 8.24 7.89 -14.73
C THR A 104 8.96 7.55 -13.42
N GLU A 105 9.77 8.47 -12.89
CA GLU A 105 10.49 8.26 -11.62
C GLU A 105 9.57 7.93 -10.43
N MET A 106 8.31 8.37 -10.50
CA MET A 106 7.26 8.12 -9.50
C MET A 106 6.53 6.78 -9.67
N ASP A 107 6.78 6.05 -10.76
CA ASP A 107 6.09 4.80 -11.06
C ASP A 107 6.84 3.60 -10.48
N LEU A 108 6.05 2.61 -10.04
CA LEU A 108 6.59 1.33 -9.61
C LEU A 108 6.82 0.43 -10.84
N VAL A 109 7.99 -0.20 -10.88
CA VAL A 109 8.34 -1.17 -11.92
C VAL A 109 8.68 -2.51 -11.29
N TYR A 110 8.47 -3.60 -12.04
CA TYR A 110 8.87 -4.93 -11.62
C TYR A 110 9.55 -5.75 -12.71
N VAL A 111 10.46 -6.63 -12.31
CA VAL A 111 11.26 -7.46 -13.24
C VAL A 111 10.73 -8.90 -13.30
N SER A 112 10.09 -9.37 -12.24
CA SER A 112 9.60 -10.74 -12.13
C SER A 112 8.13 -10.76 -11.78
N SER A 113 7.38 -11.62 -12.49
CA SER A 113 5.98 -11.89 -12.22
C SER A 113 5.76 -12.37 -10.78
N SER A 114 4.58 -12.09 -10.25
CA SER A 114 4.18 -12.60 -8.93
C SER A 114 4.09 -14.12 -8.94
N PRO A 115 4.47 -14.81 -7.85
CA PRO A 115 4.08 -16.20 -7.66
C PRO A 115 2.56 -16.32 -7.46
N GLU A 116 2.05 -17.54 -7.55
CA GLU A 116 0.70 -17.88 -7.13
C GLU A 116 0.61 -17.85 -5.60
N TYR A 117 -0.36 -17.11 -5.05
CA TYR A 117 -0.53 -16.91 -3.61
C TYR A 117 -1.61 -17.80 -2.97
N CYS A 118 -2.27 -18.65 -3.77
CA CYS A 118 -3.38 -19.48 -3.33
C CYS A 118 -2.93 -20.58 -2.36
N ASP A 119 -1.83 -21.23 -2.67
CA ASP A 119 -1.30 -22.36 -1.92
C ASP A 119 -0.15 -21.94 -1.00
N TYR A 120 0.04 -22.75 0.03
CA TYR A 120 1.18 -22.62 0.93
C TYR A 120 2.45 -23.04 0.18
N ASP A 121 3.38 -22.10 0.04
CA ASP A 121 4.67 -22.34 -0.58
C ASP A 121 5.74 -21.48 0.11
N LEU A 122 6.60 -22.15 0.87
CA LEU A 122 7.71 -21.52 1.58
C LEU A 122 8.76 -20.93 0.64
N ASN A 123 8.91 -21.47 -0.58
CA ASN A 123 9.92 -20.98 -1.53
C ASN A 123 9.52 -19.61 -2.09
N SER A 124 8.23 -19.42 -2.38
CA SER A 124 7.66 -18.12 -2.74
C SER A 124 7.40 -17.22 -1.52
N GLY A 125 7.39 -17.78 -0.31
CA GLY A 125 7.01 -17.07 0.93
C GLY A 125 5.51 -16.89 1.06
N SER A 126 4.72 -17.62 0.26
CA SER A 126 3.26 -17.63 0.32
C SER A 126 2.80 -18.52 1.47
N LEU A 127 1.97 -17.99 2.36
CA LEU A 127 1.28 -18.79 3.39
C LEU A 127 -0.01 -19.45 2.86
N GLY A 128 -0.39 -19.17 1.62
CA GLY A 128 -1.67 -19.58 1.05
C GLY A 128 -2.86 -18.75 1.56
N THR A 129 -4.05 -19.06 1.04
CA THR A 129 -5.30 -18.38 1.40
C THR A 129 -6.26 -19.21 2.24
N HIS A 130 -5.91 -20.46 2.55
CA HIS A 130 -6.67 -21.34 3.42
C HIS A 130 -6.93 -20.69 4.79
N GLY A 131 -8.15 -20.78 5.30
CA GLY A 131 -8.51 -20.23 6.61
C GLY A 131 -8.66 -18.70 6.67
N ARG A 132 -8.53 -17.98 5.54
CA ARG A 132 -8.76 -16.53 5.50
C ARG A 132 -10.26 -16.22 5.48
N LYS A 133 -10.65 -15.16 6.20
CA LYS A 133 -12.02 -14.60 6.12
C LYS A 133 -12.22 -13.93 4.75
N CYS A 134 -13.33 -14.23 4.08
CA CYS A 134 -13.66 -13.71 2.77
C CYS A 134 -15.03 -13.00 2.76
N ASN A 135 -15.25 -12.17 1.75
CA ASN A 135 -16.49 -11.43 1.58
C ASN A 135 -17.38 -12.09 0.51
N LYS A 136 -18.51 -12.70 0.91
CA LYS A 136 -19.41 -13.40 -0.03
C LYS A 136 -20.09 -12.46 -1.04
N THR A 137 -20.31 -11.19 -0.70
CA THR A 137 -21.03 -10.25 -1.58
C THR A 137 -20.11 -9.52 -2.55
N SER A 138 -18.79 -9.51 -2.29
CA SER A 138 -17.83 -8.88 -3.18
C SER A 138 -17.49 -9.77 -4.37
N ARG A 139 -17.34 -9.15 -5.53
CA ARG A 139 -16.79 -9.78 -6.75
C ARG A 139 -15.31 -9.45 -6.97
N GLY A 140 -14.72 -8.66 -6.07
CA GLY A 140 -13.31 -8.24 -6.12
C GLY A 140 -12.36 -9.26 -5.47
N LEU A 141 -11.12 -8.83 -5.24
CA LEU A 141 -10.07 -9.66 -4.62
C LEU A 141 -10.37 -10.09 -3.17
N ASP A 142 -11.24 -9.35 -2.47
CA ASP A 142 -11.77 -9.72 -1.15
C ASP A 142 -12.94 -10.71 -1.24
N GLY A 143 -13.48 -10.93 -2.45
CA GLY A 143 -14.54 -11.86 -2.75
C GLY A 143 -14.15 -13.31 -2.50
N CYS A 144 -15.07 -14.12 -1.99
CA CYS A 144 -14.76 -15.52 -1.68
C CYS A 144 -14.33 -16.35 -2.90
N ASP A 145 -14.87 -16.07 -4.10
CA ASP A 145 -14.51 -16.82 -5.31
C ASP A 145 -13.03 -16.61 -5.68
N LEU A 146 -12.56 -15.37 -5.63
CA LEU A 146 -11.17 -15.01 -5.95
C LEU A 146 -10.22 -15.29 -4.77
N LEU A 147 -10.59 -14.89 -3.56
CA LEU A 147 -9.72 -15.04 -2.38
C LEU A 147 -9.49 -16.51 -2.00
N CYS A 148 -10.52 -17.35 -2.15
CA CYS A 148 -10.43 -18.78 -1.89
C CYS A 148 -10.02 -19.58 -3.13
N CYS A 149 -9.63 -18.90 -4.22
CA CYS A 149 -9.15 -19.51 -5.47
C CYS A 149 -10.09 -20.60 -6.01
N ASN A 150 -11.40 -20.36 -5.93
CA ASN A 150 -12.47 -21.30 -6.30
C ASN A 150 -12.47 -22.65 -5.56
N ARG A 151 -11.75 -22.80 -4.44
CA ARG A 151 -11.80 -24.00 -3.58
C ARG A 151 -13.05 -24.11 -2.70
N GLY A 152 -13.89 -23.07 -2.72
CA GLY A 152 -15.04 -22.93 -1.85
C GLY A 152 -14.70 -22.35 -0.48
N TYR A 153 -15.74 -22.18 0.34
CA TYR A 153 -15.65 -21.57 1.67
C TYR A 153 -16.75 -22.11 2.58
N VAL A 154 -16.47 -22.15 3.88
CA VAL A 154 -17.42 -22.52 4.93
C VAL A 154 -18.01 -21.25 5.56
N ALA A 155 -19.30 -21.30 5.87
CA ALA A 155 -19.99 -20.28 6.64
C ALA A 155 -20.16 -20.73 8.10
N SER A 156 -19.69 -19.93 9.04
CA SER A 156 -19.89 -20.14 10.49
C SER A 156 -20.69 -18.97 11.07
N GLN A 157 -21.51 -19.24 12.09
CA GLN A 157 -22.12 -18.17 12.89
C GLN A 157 -21.20 -17.83 14.07
N GLU A 158 -20.79 -16.57 14.17
CA GLU A 158 -20.01 -16.04 15.27
C GLU A 158 -20.83 -15.01 16.04
N ARG A 159 -20.78 -15.04 17.38
CA ARG A 159 -21.38 -14.02 18.24
C ARG A 159 -20.37 -12.91 18.51
N VAL A 160 -20.61 -11.73 17.94
CA VAL A 160 -19.76 -10.56 18.16
C VAL A 160 -20.40 -9.65 19.20
N LYS A 161 -19.61 -9.27 20.21
CA LYS A 161 -20.01 -8.25 21.19
C LYS A 161 -19.69 -6.88 20.63
N GLU A 162 -20.68 -5.98 20.60
CA GLU A 162 -20.51 -4.60 20.14
C GLU A 162 -21.16 -3.61 21.11
N ARG A 163 -20.72 -2.36 21.06
CA ARG A 163 -21.35 -1.27 21.81
C ARG A 163 -22.51 -0.73 20.99
N CYS A 164 -23.69 -0.68 21.61
CA CYS A 164 -24.93 -0.29 20.97
C CYS A 164 -25.72 0.69 21.85
N SER A 165 -26.70 1.37 21.26
CA SER A 165 -27.60 2.29 21.96
C SER A 165 -26.87 3.29 22.87
N CYS A 166 -25.76 3.84 22.39
CA CYS A 166 -24.93 4.78 23.11
C CYS A 166 -25.69 6.09 23.33
N LYS A 167 -25.81 6.52 24.60
CA LYS A 167 -26.41 7.80 24.99
C LYS A 167 -25.35 8.71 25.59
N PHE A 168 -25.31 9.93 25.10
CA PHE A 168 -24.50 10.99 25.71
C PHE A 168 -25.22 11.51 26.95
N HIS A 169 -24.51 11.54 28.08
CA HIS A 169 -24.97 12.16 29.31
C HIS A 169 -24.25 13.51 29.44
N TRP A 170 -25.03 14.60 29.49
CA TRP A 170 -24.50 15.95 29.63
C TRP A 170 -23.61 16.03 30.88
N CYS A 171 -22.36 16.47 30.69
CA CYS A 171 -21.25 16.47 31.64
C CYS A 171 -20.72 15.07 32.06
N CYS A 172 -19.84 14.35 31.36
CA CYS A 172 -19.28 14.43 30.00
C CYS A 172 -18.91 12.99 29.57
N TYR A 173 -19.88 12.08 29.52
CA TYR A 173 -19.59 10.68 29.18
C TYR A 173 -20.64 10.05 28.29
N VAL A 174 -20.21 9.08 27.50
CA VAL A 174 -21.08 8.27 26.67
C VAL A 174 -21.29 6.93 27.38
N LYS A 175 -22.55 6.60 27.66
CA LYS A 175 -22.94 5.30 28.20
C LYS A 175 -23.54 4.45 27.09
N CYS A 176 -22.89 3.33 26.78
CA CYS A 176 -23.37 2.35 25.81
C CYS A 176 -23.83 1.07 26.53
N ARG A 177 -24.73 0.33 25.89
CA ARG A 177 -25.01 -1.06 26.27
C ARG A 177 -24.09 -1.98 25.47
N THR A 178 -23.84 -3.18 25.99
CA THR A 178 -23.16 -4.24 25.22
C THR A 178 -24.23 -5.09 24.55
N CYS A 179 -24.30 -5.06 23.24
CA CYS A 179 -25.16 -5.94 22.44
C CYS A 179 -24.36 -7.13 21.93
N ILE A 180 -25.06 -8.24 21.69
CA ILE A 180 -24.54 -9.40 21.00
C ILE A 180 -25.21 -9.44 19.64
N ARG A 181 -24.41 -9.50 18.59
CA ARG A 181 -24.87 -9.63 17.21
C ARG A 181 -24.34 -10.94 16.64
N ASP A 182 -25.25 -11.78 16.16
CA ASP A 182 -24.88 -12.99 15.42
C ASP A 182 -24.48 -12.56 14.00
N VAL A 183 -23.27 -12.93 13.59
CA VAL A 183 -22.73 -12.63 12.26
C VAL A 183 -22.33 -13.91 11.55
N THR A 184 -22.68 -14.00 10.27
CA THR A 184 -22.19 -15.08 9.41
C THR A 184 -20.80 -14.70 8.91
N VAL A 185 -19.80 -15.51 9.25
CA VAL A 185 -18.42 -15.36 8.79
C VAL A 185 -18.14 -16.42 7.74
N HIS A 186 -17.56 -16.01 6.62
CA HIS A 186 -17.14 -16.90 5.55
C HIS A 186 -15.63 -17.08 5.59
N THR A 187 -15.16 -18.32 5.56
CA THR A 187 -13.74 -18.67 5.66
C THR A 187 -13.37 -19.64 4.55
N CYS A 188 -12.25 -19.38 3.87
CA CYS A 188 -11.76 -20.23 2.79
C CYS A 188 -11.38 -21.63 3.28
N ASN A 189 -11.73 -22.63 2.47
CA ASN A 189 -11.35 -24.03 2.63
C ASN A 189 -9.87 -24.28 2.33
#